data_AF-A0A7Z9A5A5-F1
#
_entry.id   AF-A0A7Z9A5A5-F1
#
_cell.length_a   1.000
_cell.length_b   1.000
_cell.length_c   1.000
_cell.angle_alpha   90.00
_cell.angle_beta   90.00
_cell.angle_gamma   90.00
#
_symmetry.space_group_name_H-M   'P 1'
#
loop_
_entity.id
_entity.type
_entity.pdbx_description
1 polymer ?
#
loop_
_entity_poly.entity_id
_entity_poly.type
_entity_poly.pdbx_seq_one_letter_code
_entity_poly.pdbx_strand_id
1 'polypeptide(L)' 'MILYSEYRLPRHTLAITNRGDATAEDIFAIARAVRAGVAEKFGVQLVPEPVVVNGKI' A
#
# COMPACT_ATOMS: atom_id res chain seq x y z
N MET A 1 -4.89 3.81 -0.38
CA MET A 1 -5.71 2.58 -0.33
C MET A 1 -6.83 2.78 -1.32
N ILE A 2 -6.73 2.19 -2.51
CA ILE A 2 -7.74 2.48 -3.53
C ILE A 2 -8.98 1.65 -3.20
N LEU A 3 -10.03 2.34 -2.77
CA LEU A 3 -11.37 1.80 -2.59
C LEU A 3 -12.20 2.24 -3.79
N TYR A 4 -12.45 1.34 -4.74
CA TYR A 4 -13.52 1.50 -5.72
C TYR A 4 -14.02 0.13 -6.20
N SER A 5 -15.35 0.02 -6.24
CA SER A 5 -16.11 -1.05 -6.89
C SER A 5 -16.19 -0.77 -8.40
N GLU A 6 -15.95 -1.81 -9.20
CA GLU A 6 -16.34 -1.94 -10.62
C GLU A 6 -15.71 -1.04 -11.71
N TYR A 7 -14.45 -0.62 -11.62
CA TYR A 7 -13.67 -0.26 -12.83
C TYR A 7 -12.22 -0.75 -12.72
N ARG A 8 -11.80 -1.59 -13.67
CA ARG A 8 -10.46 -2.19 -13.76
C ARG A 8 -9.40 -1.10 -13.90
N LEU A 9 -8.82 -0.67 -12.78
CA LEU A 9 -7.72 0.30 -12.75
C LEU A 9 -6.55 -0.21 -13.62
N PRO A 10 -5.85 0.67 -14.35
CA PRO A 10 -4.58 0.31 -14.94
C PRO A 10 -3.65 -0.22 -13.84
N ARG A 11 -2.81 -1.21 -14.16
CA ARG A 11 -1.87 -1.83 -13.20
C ARG A 11 -0.89 -0.76 -12.69
N HIS A 12 -1.22 -0.13 -11.57
CA HIS A 12 -0.36 0.82 -10.89
C HIS A 12 0.44 0.08 -9.82
N THR A 13 1.73 -0.13 -10.08
CA THR A 13 2.62 -0.93 -9.22
C THR A 13 2.68 -0.44 -7.77
N LEU A 14 2.45 0.86 -7.52
CA LEU A 14 2.49 1.46 -6.19
C LEU A 14 1.12 1.50 -5.48
N ALA A 15 0.05 1.06 -6.14
CA ALA A 15 -1.27 1.03 -5.54
C ALA A 15 -1.53 -0.32 -4.84
N ILE A 16 -1.72 -0.28 -3.52
CA ILE A 16 -2.25 -1.43 -2.78
C ILE A 16 -3.78 -1.40 -2.89
N THR A 17 -4.34 -2.48 -3.43
CA THR A 17 -5.79 -2.66 -3.58
C THR A 17 -6.30 -3.74 -2.63
N ASN A 18 -7.43 -3.46 -1.99
CA ASN A 18 -8.18 -4.49 -1.29
C ASN A 18 -9.05 -5.23 -2.31
N ARG A 19 -8.97 -6.56 -2.36
CA ARG A 19 -9.76 -7.42 -3.28
C ARG A 19 -10.95 -8.11 -2.60
N GLY A 20 -11.27 -7.73 -1.37
CA GLY A 20 -12.34 -8.32 -0.57
C GLY A 20 -12.15 -7.95 0.90
N ASP A 21 -11.78 -8.94 1.71
CA ASP A 21 -11.81 -8.85 3.17
C ASP A 21 -10.51 -8.37 3.82
N ALA A 22 -9.63 -7.67 3.08
CA ALA A 22 -8.39 -7.19 3.68
C ALA A 22 -8.68 -6.13 4.76
N THR A 23 -8.08 -6.32 5.92
CA THR A 23 -8.14 -5.37 7.03
C THR A 23 -7.15 -4.21 6.81
N ALA A 24 -7.27 -3.16 7.61
CA ALA A 24 -6.28 -2.09 7.63
C ALA A 24 -4.88 -2.61 7.97
N GLU A 25 -4.80 -3.60 8.87
CA GLU A 25 -3.54 -4.21 9.29
C GLU A 25 -2.87 -5.00 8.16
N ASP A 26 -3.65 -5.73 7.35
CA ASP A 26 -3.14 -6.41 6.16
C ASP A 26 -2.50 -5.42 5.17
N ILE A 27 -3.16 -4.28 4.97
CA ILE A 27 -2.69 -3.25 4.05
C ILE A 27 -1.42 -2.57 4.59
N PHE A 28 -1.36 -2.33 5.90
CA PHE A 28 -0.15 -1.80 6.54
C PHE A 28 1.01 -2.80 6.48
N ALA A 29 0.76 -4.10 6.63
CA ALA A 29 1.78 -5.12 6.52
C ALA A 29 2.42 -5.14 5.11
N ILE A 30 1.59 -5.10 4.06
CA ILE A 30 2.08 -5.02 2.67
C ILE A 30 2.88 -3.74 2.45
N ALA A 31 2.38 -2.59 2.92
CA ALA A 31 3.07 -1.31 2.76
C ALA A 31 4.45 -1.33 3.44
N ARG A 32 4.55 -1.83 4.67
CA ARG A 32 5.83 -1.96 5.40
C ARG A 32 6.82 -2.85 4.66
N ALA A 33 6.36 -4.00 4.16
CA ALA A 33 7.21 -4.94 3.42
C ALA A 33 7.76 -4.32 2.13
N VAL A 34 6.92 -3.61 1.36
CA VAL A 34 7.35 -2.92 0.13
C VAL A 34 8.35 -1.82 0.45
N ARG A 35 8.09 -0.99 1.46
CA ARG A 35 9.01 0.10 1.87
C ARG A 35 10.37 -0.45 2.29
N ALA A 36 10.39 -1.49 3.12
CA ALA A 36 11.62 -2.14 3.56
C ALA A 36 12.41 -2.73 2.38
N GLY A 37 11.74 -3.47 1.49
CA GLY A 37 12.39 -4.07 0.33
C GLY A 37 12.96 -3.04 -0.65
N VAL A 38 12.31 -1.89 -0.82
CA VAL A 38 12.82 -0.80 -1.67
C VAL A 38 14.03 -0.12 -1.02
N ALA A 39 13.98 0.11 0.30
CA ALA A 39 15.11 0.65 1.04
C ALA A 39 16.33 -0.30 0.97
N GLU A 40 16.13 -1.60 1.17
CA GLU A 40 17.20 -2.60 1.15
C GLU A 40 17.83 -2.73 -0.25
N LYS A 41 17.01 -2.84 -1.30
CA LYS A 41 17.51 -3.12 -2.66
C LYS A 41 18.05 -1.89 -3.37
N PHE A 42 17.51 -0.71 -3.08
CA PHE A 42 17.79 0.50 -3.87
C PHE A 42 18.28 1.67 -3.02
N GLY A 43 18.30 1.55 -1.69
CA GLY A 43 18.65 2.67 -0.80
C GLY A 43 17.62 3.82 -0.81
N VAL A 44 16.42 3.59 -1.35
CA VAL A 44 15.38 4.61 -1.52
C VAL A 44 14.34 4.51 -0.41
N GLN A 45 14.00 5.65 0.20
CA GLN A 45 12.94 5.75 1.21
C GLN A 45 11.61 6.12 0.56
N LEU A 46 10.63 5.22 0.63
CA LEU A 46 9.28 5.49 0.18
C LEU A 46 8.48 6.19 1.30
N VAL A 47 7.82 7.30 0.94
CA VAL A 47 6.91 8.05 1.81
C VAL A 47 5.47 7.79 1.37
N PRO A 48 4.56 7.43 2.29
CA PRO A 48 3.15 7.28 1.96
C PRO A 48 2.55 8.60 1.46
N GLU A 49 1.96 8.58 0.27
CA GLU A 49 1.01 9.61 -0.17
C GLU A 49 -0.32 9.60 0.61
N PRO A 50 -0.93 8.44 0.92
CA PRO A 50 -2.21 8.44 1.60
C PRO A 50 -2.07 8.85 3.06
N VAL A 51 -3.04 9.63 3.54
CA VAL A 51 -3.18 9.95 4.96
C VAL A 51 -3.61 8.69 5.71
N VAL A 52 -2.87 8.36 6.78
CA VAL A 52 -3.21 7.26 7.68
C VAL A 52 -4.02 7.81 8.83
N VAL A 53 -5.25 7.32 8.97
CA VAL A 53 -6.12 7.64 10.10
C VAL A 53 -6.19 6.39 11.00
N ASN A 54 -6.01 6.57 12.31
CA ASN A 54 -6.07 5.50 13.31
C ASN A 54 -5.09 4.33 13.06
N GLY A 55 -3.84 4.63 12.69
CA GLY A 55 -2.82 3.62 12.44
C GLY A 55 -1.43 4.20 12.13
N LYS A 56 -0.46 3.33 11.83
CA LYS A 56 0.89 3.70 11.38
C LYS A 56 1.42 2.72 10.31
N ILE A 57 2.05 3.30 9.28
CA ILE A 57 2.70 2.60 8.15
C ILE A 57 4.19 2.92 8.14
#